data_AF-A0A3D5T0R4-F1
#
_entry.id   AF-A0A3D5T0R4-F1
#
_cell.length_a   1.000
_cell.length_b   1.000
_cell.length_c   1.000
_cell.angle_alpha   90.00
_cell.angle_beta   90.00
_cell.angle_gamma   90.00
#
_symmetry.space_group_name_H-M   'P 1'
#
loop_
_entity.id
_entity.type
_entity.pdbx_description
1 polymer ?
#
loop_
_entity_poly.entity_id
_entity_poly.type
_entity_poly.pdbx_seq_one_letter_code
_entity_poly.pdbx_strand_id
1 'polypeptide(L)'
;MKKKLIIAGISVLVPSIAVWALVTITAQPTSLVTEAIKAPASSEPIGLFKIGLSANEGETLSSISVTVNDNGASGVIGTNLANLSVYRDDGDTVFEVEQDILAATQTAVNIGSVTTIPVAADNSLAASTTFFVALSTAASWSDAAPADSITVSLATDGVVTSANSPTVTAATTASITADTTGPVLTSVVASDTGGNNVKEAGDSIIFTFGEATNKPALTPAELATTFTLSGGHSFLDGLSVFSSQSWNDAGTQFTLVISANTSLPTVEVGDTITVAGSLIQDAVGNIATGIQTITGAFANDTTGPALTSAVAADTGSALGLNAGDTVVLTFNEATNKPVISAANINGTLVLNNSHTWLDGAVALGTAAWNDAGTQLTVALTTGTAIPTIVVGDTVTVAGTLIKDLASNNATGSVTLTGNFGIQTDTTGPTLNSATAYGTGSANGKDAGDTIVLVFNEVTNKATINAANVNTVLALNNTHSWLDGAGALGGAAWNDAGTHLTITLSAATT
;
A
#
# COMPACT_ATOMS: atom_id res chain seq x y z
N MET A 1 81.96 61.02 62.83
CA MET A 1 82.32 60.19 64.01
C MET A 1 81.35 60.46 65.13
N LYS A 2 80.67 59.42 65.64
CA LYS A 2 80.42 59.10 67.07
C LYS A 2 79.21 58.15 67.16
N LYS A 3 79.50 56.91 67.57
CA LYS A 3 78.53 55.87 67.93
C LYS A 3 77.64 56.35 69.08
N LYS A 4 76.34 56.05 69.04
CA LYS A 4 75.55 55.75 70.23
C LYS A 4 74.57 54.61 69.94
N LEU A 5 74.61 53.67 70.89
CA LEU A 5 73.81 52.47 71.07
C LEU A 5 72.34 52.85 71.36
N ILE A 6 71.37 52.22 70.68
CA ILE A 6 69.95 52.28 71.05
C ILE A 6 69.46 50.84 71.30
N ILE A 7 68.86 50.71 72.48
CA ILE A 7 68.30 49.52 73.11
C ILE A 7 67.01 49.14 72.37
N ALA A 8 66.93 47.89 71.90
CA ALA A 8 65.75 47.37 71.22
C ALA A 8 64.60 47.16 72.23
N GLY A 9 63.59 48.02 72.15
CA GLY A 9 62.27 47.73 72.68
C GLY A 9 61.58 46.68 71.78
N ILE A 10 61.14 45.60 72.39
CA ILE A 10 60.32 44.56 71.76
C ILE A 10 59.00 45.21 71.32
N SER A 11 58.91 45.58 70.05
CA SER A 11 57.65 45.77 69.37
C SER A 11 57.15 44.38 69.00
N VAL A 12 56.06 43.94 69.62
CA VAL A 12 55.37 42.70 69.26
C VAL A 12 54.83 42.88 67.84
N LEU A 13 55.55 42.36 66.86
CA LEU A 13 55.05 42.15 65.52
C LEU A 13 54.04 41.00 65.62
N VAL A 14 52.75 41.32 65.75
CA VAL A 14 51.69 40.33 65.57
C VAL A 14 51.79 39.91 64.10
N PRO A 15 52.09 38.64 63.77
CA PRO A 15 52.01 38.21 62.38
C PRO A 15 50.56 38.39 61.95
N SER A 16 50.33 39.24 60.96
CA SER A 16 49.07 39.22 60.21
C SER A 16 48.90 37.80 59.72
N ILE A 17 47.88 37.12 60.22
CA ILE A 17 47.48 35.80 59.74
C ILE A 17 47.18 36.03 58.26
N ALA A 18 48.04 35.52 57.37
CA ALA A 18 47.73 35.52 55.95
C ALA A 18 46.43 34.73 55.82
N VAL A 19 45.34 35.42 55.48
CA VAL A 19 44.10 34.75 55.08
C VAL A 19 44.43 34.12 53.75
N TRP A 20 44.74 32.82 53.76
CA TRP A 20 44.91 32.06 52.54
C TRP A 20 43.59 32.11 51.79
N ALA A 21 43.63 32.46 50.51
CA ALA A 21 42.45 32.38 49.66
C ALA A 21 41.92 30.95 49.73
N LEU A 22 40.66 30.79 50.15
CA LEU A 22 39.98 29.51 50.15
C LEU A 22 39.34 29.34 48.77
N VAL A 23 39.76 28.30 48.04
CA VAL A 23 39.04 27.86 46.84
C VAL A 23 37.97 26.87 47.26
N THR A 24 36.75 27.10 46.78
CA THR A 24 35.64 26.17 46.94
C THR A 24 35.12 25.77 45.57
N ILE A 25 34.89 24.46 45.39
CA ILE A 25 34.03 23.97 44.31
C ILE A 25 32.62 24.48 44.62
N THR A 26 32.07 25.33 43.75
CA THR A 26 30.73 25.90 43.95
C THR A 26 29.63 24.89 43.67
N ALA A 27 29.90 23.91 42.80
CA ALA A 27 29.02 22.80 42.47
C ALA A 27 29.83 21.57 42.06
N GLN A 28 29.36 20.37 42.44
CA GLN A 28 30.01 19.11 42.02
C GLN A 28 30.14 19.07 40.49
N PRO A 29 31.25 18.53 39.94
CA PRO A 29 31.40 18.36 38.50
C PRO A 29 30.23 17.57 37.92
N THR A 30 29.66 18.07 36.82
CA THR A 30 28.54 17.43 36.14
C THR A 30 28.98 16.93 34.78
N SER A 31 28.66 15.67 34.45
CA SER A 31 28.80 15.20 33.07
C SER A 31 27.81 15.92 32.16
N LEU A 32 28.31 16.41 31.04
CA LEU A 32 27.51 16.91 29.91
C LEU A 32 27.02 15.75 29.04
N VAL A 33 27.62 14.57 29.19
CA VAL A 33 27.27 13.32 28.50
C VAL A 33 26.55 12.41 29.49
N THR A 34 25.22 12.48 29.54
CA THR A 34 24.41 11.71 30.49
C THR A 34 24.03 10.32 29.98
N GLU A 35 24.12 10.12 28.66
CA GLU A 35 23.98 8.83 27.98
C GLU A 35 25.17 8.67 27.02
N ALA A 36 25.50 7.44 26.64
CA ALA A 36 26.60 7.21 25.70
C ALA A 36 26.30 7.90 24.36
N ILE A 37 27.23 8.72 23.89
CA ILE A 37 27.11 9.43 22.61
C ILE A 37 27.99 8.77 21.54
N LYS A 38 27.61 9.00 20.29
CA LYS A 38 28.40 8.62 19.12
C LYS A 38 29.26 9.80 18.67
N ALA A 39 30.45 9.52 18.11
CA ALA A 39 31.35 10.54 17.60
C ALA A 39 31.98 10.12 16.27
N PRO A 40 32.10 11.05 15.30
CA PRO A 40 32.81 10.81 14.05
C PRO A 40 34.32 10.76 14.28
N ALA A 41 35.06 10.36 13.26
CA ALA A 41 36.51 10.55 13.23
C ALA A 41 36.83 12.04 13.02
N SER A 42 37.92 12.52 13.64
CA SER A 42 38.30 13.94 13.60
C SER A 42 37.18 14.87 14.09
N SER A 43 36.55 14.53 15.22
CA SER A 43 35.44 15.31 15.76
C SER A 43 35.87 16.71 16.19
N GLU A 44 34.95 17.66 16.11
CA GLU A 44 35.02 18.88 16.93
C GLU A 44 35.07 18.51 18.42
N PRO A 45 35.54 19.41 19.31
CA PRO A 45 35.58 19.17 20.74
C PRO A 45 34.20 18.82 21.31
N ILE A 46 34.10 17.66 21.95
CA ILE A 46 32.90 17.16 22.60
C ILE A 46 32.98 17.52 24.08
N GLY A 47 32.05 18.34 24.56
CA GLY A 47 31.96 18.71 25.98
C GLY A 47 31.67 17.49 26.86
N LEU A 48 32.56 17.19 27.80
CA LEU A 48 32.47 16.04 28.70
C LEU A 48 31.96 16.43 30.08
N PHE A 49 32.58 17.45 30.68
CA PHE A 49 32.34 17.83 32.07
C PHE A 49 32.22 19.34 32.20
N LYS A 50 31.31 19.79 33.08
CA LYS A 50 31.19 21.17 33.53
C LYS A 50 31.64 21.24 35.00
N ILE A 51 32.48 22.23 35.31
CA ILE A 51 33.11 22.41 36.62
C ILE A 51 32.93 23.85 37.07
N GLY A 52 32.22 24.07 38.18
CA GLY A 52 32.07 25.39 38.80
C GLY A 52 33.09 25.59 39.93
N LEU A 53 33.87 26.67 39.86
CA LEU A 53 34.87 27.05 40.85
C LEU A 53 34.60 28.47 41.41
N SER A 54 34.90 28.69 42.69
CA SER A 54 34.92 30.00 43.34
C SER A 54 36.19 30.20 44.14
N ALA A 55 36.71 31.42 44.14
CA ALA A 55 37.81 31.80 45.02
C ALA A 55 37.65 33.26 45.50
N ASN A 56 38.18 33.55 46.68
CA ASN A 56 38.09 34.86 47.32
C ASN A 56 39.20 35.84 46.87
N GLU A 57 39.51 35.84 45.56
CA GLU A 57 40.59 36.58 44.86
C GLU A 57 42.00 35.95 44.90
N GLY A 58 42.73 36.11 43.80
CA GLY A 58 44.16 35.75 43.68
C GLY A 58 44.47 34.33 43.20
N GLU A 59 43.46 33.47 43.05
CA GLU A 59 43.64 32.08 42.64
C GLU A 59 43.54 31.88 41.13
N THR A 60 44.30 30.95 40.59
CA THR A 60 44.20 30.52 39.19
C THR A 60 44.01 29.01 39.06
N LEU A 61 43.25 28.59 38.05
CA LEU A 61 43.21 27.19 37.66
C LEU A 61 44.57 26.79 37.08
N SER A 62 45.20 25.76 37.66
CA SER A 62 46.54 25.29 37.27
C SER A 62 46.49 24.05 36.38
N SER A 63 45.62 23.09 36.67
CA SER A 63 45.42 21.92 35.79
C SER A 63 44.11 21.21 36.06
N ILE A 64 43.66 20.45 35.06
CA ILE A 64 42.59 19.46 35.20
C ILE A 64 43.11 18.08 34.78
N SER A 65 42.83 17.05 35.59
CA SER A 65 43.24 15.67 35.33
C SER A 65 42.04 14.76 35.15
N VAL A 66 42.07 13.97 34.07
CA VAL A 66 41.04 12.98 33.72
C VAL A 66 41.69 11.62 33.44
N THR A 67 40.93 10.55 33.56
CA THR A 67 41.34 9.21 33.12
C THR A 67 40.42 8.76 32.00
N VAL A 68 40.99 8.41 30.85
CA VAL A 68 40.29 7.82 29.72
C VAL A 68 40.52 6.32 29.74
N ASN A 69 39.46 5.52 29.73
CA ASN A 69 39.52 4.06 29.71
C ASN A 69 38.90 3.54 28.40
N ASP A 70 39.53 2.55 27.79
CA ASP A 70 38.93 1.78 26.70
C ASP A 70 37.79 0.90 27.26
N ASN A 71 36.61 1.01 26.66
CA ASN A 71 35.43 0.23 27.02
C ASN A 71 35.24 -1.03 26.17
N GLY A 72 35.97 -1.14 25.06
CA GLY A 72 35.85 -2.22 24.09
C GLY A 72 37.03 -3.20 24.12
N ALA A 73 37.02 -4.12 23.14
CA ALA A 73 38.18 -4.93 22.79
C ALA A 73 38.95 -4.35 21.59
N SER A 74 38.64 -3.12 21.17
CA SER A 74 39.23 -2.49 19.98
C SER A 74 40.67 -2.07 20.20
N GLY A 75 41.08 -1.88 21.46
CA GLY A 75 42.44 -1.51 21.82
C GLY A 75 42.69 -0.04 21.56
N VAL A 76 41.75 0.82 21.99
CA VAL A 76 41.90 2.29 21.87
C VAL A 76 43.22 2.70 22.49
N ILE A 77 44.04 3.42 21.72
CA ILE A 77 45.30 4.01 22.16
C ILE A 77 45.22 5.54 22.09
N GLY A 78 46.16 6.21 22.74
CA GLY A 78 46.17 7.68 22.83
C GLY A 78 46.10 8.40 21.48
N THR A 79 46.63 7.79 20.40
CA THR A 79 46.60 8.36 19.05
C THR A 79 45.25 8.23 18.34
N ASN A 80 44.27 7.47 18.88
CA ASN A 80 42.89 7.50 18.40
C ASN A 80 42.13 8.76 18.86
N LEU A 81 42.71 9.52 19.79
CA LEU A 81 42.18 10.77 20.32
C LEU A 81 43.08 11.92 19.89
N ALA A 82 42.50 13.02 19.44
CA ALA A 82 43.27 14.17 18.97
C ALA A 82 43.81 15.00 20.14
N ASN A 83 42.95 15.29 21.12
CA ASN A 83 43.33 16.02 22.34
C ASN A 83 42.23 15.98 23.40
N LEU A 84 42.62 16.35 24.62
CA LEU A 84 41.74 16.85 25.67
C LEU A 84 41.94 18.36 25.81
N SER A 85 40.86 19.11 25.97
CA SER A 85 40.91 20.57 26.09
C SER A 85 40.10 21.08 27.28
N VAL A 86 40.50 22.24 27.80
CA VAL A 86 39.79 22.97 28.85
C VAL A 86 39.35 24.31 28.29
N TYR A 87 38.08 24.63 28.45
CA TYR A 87 37.46 25.88 28.03
C TYR A 87 36.96 26.63 29.25
N ARG A 88 37.12 27.96 29.25
CA ARG A 88 36.52 28.85 30.23
C ARG A 88 35.24 29.42 29.63
N ASP A 89 34.16 29.22 30.37
CA ASP A 89 32.82 29.73 30.09
C ASP A 89 32.83 31.25 29.91
N ASP A 90 32.09 31.74 28.92
CA ASP A 90 31.90 33.16 28.66
C ASP A 90 30.86 33.81 29.61
N GLY A 91 30.15 32.98 30.38
CA GLY A 91 29.22 33.37 31.43
C GLY A 91 27.79 32.87 31.21
N ASP A 92 27.51 32.19 30.10
CA ASP A 92 26.19 31.63 29.78
C ASP A 92 25.99 30.20 30.34
N THR A 93 27.08 29.54 30.73
CA THR A 93 27.14 28.22 31.34
C THR A 93 26.78 27.05 30.41
N VAL A 94 26.80 27.26 29.10
CA VAL A 94 26.65 26.28 28.03
C VAL A 94 28.02 26.03 27.40
N PHE A 95 28.32 24.79 27.01
CA PHE A 95 29.59 24.50 26.33
C PHE A 95 29.47 24.80 24.84
N GLU A 96 30.31 25.72 24.36
CA GLU A 96 30.25 26.22 22.99
C GLU A 96 31.67 26.52 22.48
N VAL A 97 32.19 25.69 21.58
CA VAL A 97 33.60 25.73 21.12
C VAL A 97 34.01 27.11 20.57
N GLU A 98 33.09 27.82 19.92
CA GLU A 98 33.37 29.12 19.29
C GLU A 98 33.20 30.33 20.22
N GLN A 99 32.42 30.19 21.30
CA GLN A 99 32.12 31.29 22.24
C GLN A 99 32.98 31.19 23.50
N ASP A 100 33.21 29.98 23.99
CA ASP A 100 34.05 29.72 25.13
C ASP A 100 35.54 29.98 24.84
N ILE A 101 36.25 30.45 25.87
CA ILE A 101 37.67 30.78 25.75
C ILE A 101 38.49 29.50 25.98
N LEU A 102 39.18 29.02 24.96
CA LEU A 102 40.13 27.91 25.10
C LEU A 102 41.24 28.25 26.10
N ALA A 103 41.24 27.58 27.24
CA ALA A 103 42.18 27.80 28.33
C ALA A 103 43.42 26.89 28.24
N ALA A 104 43.25 25.66 27.72
CA ALA A 104 44.35 24.70 27.52
C ALA A 104 43.99 23.54 26.60
N THR A 105 45.02 22.91 26.05
CA THR A 105 44.92 21.68 25.26
C THR A 105 46.06 20.74 25.60
N GLN A 106 45.77 19.44 25.72
CA GLN A 106 46.73 18.37 25.84
C GLN A 106 46.52 17.33 24.73
N THR A 107 47.46 17.25 23.80
CA THR A 107 47.41 16.31 22.65
C THR A 107 47.85 14.89 23.00
N ALA A 108 48.68 14.71 24.03
CA ALA A 108 49.05 13.39 24.52
C ALA A 108 47.98 12.87 25.49
N VAL A 109 47.06 12.06 24.99
CA VAL A 109 46.01 11.43 25.81
C VAL A 109 46.45 10.03 26.22
N ASN A 110 46.50 9.78 27.53
CA ASN A 110 46.81 8.47 28.09
C ASN A 110 45.53 7.64 28.24
N ILE A 111 45.61 6.36 27.86
CA ILE A 111 44.54 5.38 28.06
C ILE A 111 44.87 4.52 29.29
N GLY A 112 43.89 4.27 30.16
CA GLY A 112 44.02 3.49 31.39
C GLY A 112 44.83 4.17 32.50
N SER A 113 45.28 5.41 32.29
CA SER A 113 46.04 6.20 33.27
C SER A 113 45.70 7.68 33.17
N VAL A 114 46.10 8.45 34.18
CA VAL A 114 45.76 9.87 34.30
C VAL A 114 46.41 10.67 33.16
N THR A 115 45.61 11.51 32.52
CA THR A 115 46.06 12.59 31.64
C THR A 115 45.83 13.91 32.36
N THR A 116 46.88 14.69 32.55
CA THR A 116 46.82 16.03 33.15
C THR A 116 46.88 17.08 32.04
N ILE A 117 45.90 17.97 32.01
CA ILE A 117 45.81 19.10 31.09
C ILE A 117 46.33 20.34 31.85
N PRO A 118 47.57 20.78 31.60
CA PRO A 118 48.13 21.95 32.26
C PRO A 118 47.47 23.22 31.71
N VAL A 119 46.94 24.05 32.59
CA VAL A 119 46.26 25.28 32.25
C VAL A 119 47.23 26.46 32.33
N ALA A 120 47.32 27.25 31.25
CA ALA A 120 48.26 28.37 31.16
C ALA A 120 47.86 29.54 32.08
N ALA A 121 48.81 30.45 32.34
CA ALA A 121 48.58 31.65 33.14
C ALA A 121 47.56 32.58 32.44
N ASP A 122 46.63 33.15 33.23
CA ASP A 122 45.45 34.00 32.90
C ASP A 122 44.05 33.37 33.16
N ASN A 123 44.01 32.22 33.84
CA ASN A 123 42.76 31.60 34.32
C ASN A 123 42.45 31.96 35.78
N SER A 124 42.39 33.27 36.06
CA SER A 124 41.99 33.75 37.39
C SER A 124 40.56 33.33 37.74
N LEU A 125 40.39 32.88 38.97
CA LEU A 125 39.10 32.49 39.51
C LEU A 125 38.43 33.72 40.13
N ALA A 126 37.23 34.02 39.64
CA ALA A 126 36.34 35.01 40.26
C ALA A 126 35.47 34.34 41.34
N ALA A 127 34.51 35.10 41.89
CA ALA A 127 33.54 34.57 42.85
C ALA A 127 32.71 33.40 42.29
N SER A 128 32.59 33.30 40.96
CA SER A 128 32.06 32.15 40.24
C SER A 128 32.68 32.09 38.84
N THR A 129 33.34 30.99 38.51
CA THR A 129 33.93 30.74 37.19
C THR A 129 33.63 29.30 36.79
N THR A 130 33.11 29.11 35.59
CA THR A 130 32.83 27.77 35.04
C THR A 130 33.92 27.40 34.04
N PHE A 131 34.31 26.13 34.07
CA PHE A 131 35.17 25.53 33.06
C PHE A 131 34.52 24.28 32.48
N PHE A 132 34.79 24.01 31.22
CA PHE A 132 34.41 22.80 30.53
C PHE A 132 35.64 21.98 30.18
N VAL A 133 35.52 20.66 30.30
CA VAL A 133 36.50 19.70 29.78
C VAL A 133 35.91 19.09 28.53
N ALA A 134 36.66 19.10 27.43
CA ALA A 134 36.23 18.55 26.15
C ALA A 134 37.26 17.55 25.58
N LEU A 135 36.81 16.69 24.67
CA LEU A 135 37.66 15.72 23.96
C LEU A 135 37.36 15.72 22.47
N SER A 136 38.40 15.66 21.65
CA SER A 136 38.29 15.48 20.19
C SER A 136 38.83 14.12 19.78
N THR A 137 38.13 13.43 18.88
CA THR A 137 38.61 12.17 18.30
C THR A 137 39.63 12.46 17.19
N ALA A 138 40.53 11.51 16.91
CA ALA A 138 41.47 11.62 15.80
C ALA A 138 40.89 11.00 14.51
N ALA A 139 41.59 11.19 13.38
CA ALA A 139 41.24 10.54 12.11
C ALA A 139 41.32 9.00 12.14
N SER A 140 42.03 8.45 13.12
CA SER A 140 42.17 7.01 13.38
C SER A 140 41.08 6.42 14.29
N TRP A 141 40.17 7.25 14.82
CA TRP A 141 38.97 6.79 15.51
C TRP A 141 38.09 6.01 14.53
N SER A 142 37.64 4.80 14.89
CA SER A 142 37.00 3.90 13.95
C SER A 142 35.84 3.11 14.54
N ASP A 143 34.79 2.92 13.73
CA ASP A 143 33.66 2.04 14.02
C ASP A 143 33.82 0.61 13.49
N ALA A 144 34.99 0.28 12.91
CA ALA A 144 35.29 -1.05 12.44
C ALA A 144 35.19 -2.05 13.59
N ALA A 145 34.44 -3.14 13.42
CA ALA A 145 34.13 -4.05 14.51
C ALA A 145 35.39 -4.71 15.13
N PRO A 146 35.60 -4.64 16.46
CA PRO A 146 34.80 -3.90 17.45
C PRO A 146 35.07 -2.40 17.39
N ALA A 147 34.01 -1.58 17.34
CA ALA A 147 34.12 -0.12 17.29
C ALA A 147 34.88 0.45 18.50
N ASP A 148 35.64 1.52 18.27
CA ASP A 148 36.31 2.26 19.33
C ASP A 148 35.30 2.83 20.32
N SER A 149 35.57 2.63 21.62
CA SER A 149 34.69 3.10 22.68
C SER A 149 35.48 3.44 23.92
N ILE A 150 35.18 4.57 24.55
CA ILE A 150 35.85 5.03 25.76
C ILE A 150 34.89 5.50 26.83
N THR A 151 35.31 5.39 28.08
CA THR A 151 34.75 6.15 29.19
C THR A 151 35.81 7.11 29.74
N VAL A 152 35.47 8.38 29.81
CA VAL A 152 36.29 9.40 30.45
C VAL A 152 35.76 9.63 31.87
N SER A 153 36.66 9.77 32.84
CA SER A 153 36.34 10.07 34.23
C SER A 153 37.17 11.24 34.75
N LEU A 154 36.54 12.12 35.51
CA LEU A 154 37.24 13.20 36.23
C LEU A 154 37.76 12.65 37.57
N ALA A 155 39.05 12.85 37.87
CA ALA A 155 39.65 12.34 39.10
C ALA A 155 39.15 13.11 40.35
N THR A 156 39.11 12.45 41.51
CA THR A 156 38.67 13.03 42.80
C THR A 156 39.54 14.19 43.28
N ASP A 157 40.80 14.27 42.85
CA ASP A 157 41.70 15.43 43.06
C ASP A 157 42.12 16.05 41.73
N GLY A 158 41.29 15.86 40.69
CA GLY A 158 41.64 16.19 39.32
C GLY A 158 41.71 17.68 39.05
N VAL A 159 41.13 18.53 39.88
CA VAL A 159 41.20 19.99 39.72
C VAL A 159 42.28 20.53 40.65
N VAL A 160 43.25 21.26 40.09
CA VAL A 160 44.36 21.84 40.86
C VAL A 160 44.36 23.35 40.65
N THR A 161 44.39 24.14 41.72
CA THR A 161 44.58 25.60 41.66
C THR A 161 45.91 26.02 42.28
N SER A 162 46.23 27.32 42.20
CA SER A 162 47.47 27.90 42.71
C SER A 162 47.73 27.69 44.22
N ALA A 163 46.70 27.53 45.06
CA ALA A 163 46.87 27.32 46.50
C ALA A 163 46.73 25.87 46.99
N ASN A 164 45.85 25.03 46.41
CA ASN A 164 45.63 23.62 46.76
C ASN A 164 44.72 22.94 45.70
N SER A 165 44.62 21.60 45.70
CA SER A 165 43.56 20.90 44.95
C SER A 165 42.26 20.86 45.76
N PRO A 166 41.12 21.38 45.27
CA PRO A 166 39.84 21.07 45.89
C PRO A 166 39.48 19.59 45.68
N THR A 167 38.99 18.93 46.74
CA THR A 167 38.52 17.54 46.67
C THR A 167 37.15 17.47 45.97
N VAL A 168 37.09 16.83 44.81
CA VAL A 168 35.88 16.42 44.11
C VAL A 168 35.33 15.15 44.76
N THR A 169 34.06 15.15 45.17
CA THR A 169 33.46 14.03 45.93
C THR A 169 32.62 13.08 45.04
N ALA A 170 32.40 13.44 43.77
CA ALA A 170 31.67 12.63 42.81
C ALA A 170 32.52 12.37 41.56
N ALA A 171 32.83 11.10 41.29
CA ALA A 171 33.30 10.69 39.96
C ALA A 171 32.11 10.74 39.01
N THR A 172 32.26 11.48 37.91
CA THR A 172 31.29 11.47 36.82
C THR A 172 31.97 10.93 35.56
N THR A 173 31.20 10.26 34.72
CA THR A 173 31.70 9.56 33.55
C THR A 173 30.99 10.01 32.29
N ALA A 174 31.75 10.22 31.22
CA ALA A 174 31.24 10.47 29.88
C ALA A 174 31.64 9.28 29.00
N SER A 175 30.69 8.71 28.24
CA SER A 175 30.97 7.57 27.37
C SER A 175 30.78 7.96 25.91
N ILE A 176 31.77 7.63 25.08
CA ILE A 176 31.83 7.98 23.65
C ILE A 176 32.14 6.71 22.87
N THR A 177 31.40 6.46 21.80
CA THR A 177 31.65 5.34 20.87
C THR A 177 31.78 5.85 19.44
N ALA A 178 32.56 5.18 18.61
CA ALA A 178 32.75 5.54 17.23
C ALA A 178 31.50 5.34 16.38
N ASP A 179 31.28 6.32 15.52
CA ASP A 179 30.34 6.27 14.40
C ASP A 179 30.92 7.09 13.25
N THR A 180 31.58 6.43 12.32
CA THR A 180 32.41 7.05 11.28
C THR A 180 31.90 6.77 9.87
N THR A 181 30.93 5.87 9.74
CA THR A 181 30.24 5.54 8.49
C THR A 181 28.84 6.10 8.52
N GLY A 182 28.45 6.83 7.47
CA GLY A 182 27.08 7.31 7.34
C GLY A 182 26.12 6.27 6.77
N PRO A 183 24.83 6.64 6.66
CA PRO A 183 23.79 5.71 6.25
C PRO A 183 24.01 5.19 4.84
N VAL A 184 23.96 3.87 4.65
CA VAL A 184 24.08 3.26 3.32
C VAL A 184 22.70 2.94 2.76
N LEU A 185 22.39 3.35 1.53
CA LEU A 185 21.19 2.94 0.81
C LEU A 185 21.25 1.43 0.52
N THR A 186 20.38 0.65 1.16
CA THR A 186 20.36 -0.81 1.09
C THR A 186 19.30 -1.35 0.14
N SER A 187 18.25 -0.60 -0.17
CA SER A 187 17.25 -1.02 -1.17
C SER A 187 16.46 0.15 -1.75
N VAL A 188 16.00 -0.02 -3.00
CA VAL A 188 14.97 0.83 -3.60
C VAL A 188 13.93 -0.03 -4.28
N VAL A 189 12.66 0.22 -3.96
CA VAL A 189 11.52 -0.59 -4.42
C VAL A 189 10.43 0.33 -4.97
N ALA A 190 10.05 0.13 -6.23
CA ALA A 190 8.85 0.70 -6.82
C ALA A 190 7.61 -0.06 -6.33
N SER A 191 6.55 0.68 -6.02
CA SER A 191 5.28 0.14 -5.51
C SER A 191 4.09 0.82 -6.20
N ASP A 192 3.23 0.00 -6.77
CA ASP A 192 1.88 0.37 -7.22
C ASP A 192 1.06 0.82 -6.01
N THR A 193 0.79 2.13 -5.95
CA THR A 193 0.01 2.77 -4.88
C THR A 193 -1.01 3.77 -5.43
N GLY A 194 -0.98 4.05 -6.75
CA GLY A 194 -1.95 4.88 -7.45
C GLY A 194 -3.34 4.26 -7.60
N GLY A 195 -3.42 2.92 -7.51
CA GLY A 195 -4.67 2.17 -7.46
C GLY A 195 -5.14 1.61 -8.80
N ASN A 196 -4.47 1.96 -9.90
CA ASN A 196 -4.57 1.28 -11.18
C ASN A 196 -3.29 0.48 -11.42
N ASN A 197 -3.44 -0.68 -12.06
CA ASN A 197 -2.33 -1.57 -12.35
C ASN A 197 -1.48 -1.12 -13.57
N VAL A 198 -1.08 0.14 -13.58
CA VAL A 198 -0.17 0.75 -14.56
C VAL A 198 0.61 1.83 -13.84
N LYS A 199 1.83 2.10 -14.30
CA LYS A 199 2.58 3.22 -13.75
C LYS A 199 1.79 4.52 -13.90
N GLU A 200 1.53 5.20 -12.79
CA GLU A 200 0.69 6.39 -12.76
C GLU A 200 1.02 7.37 -11.62
N ALA A 201 0.31 8.50 -11.58
CA ALA A 201 0.38 9.41 -10.44
C ALA A 201 -0.16 8.73 -9.18
N GLY A 202 0.56 8.86 -8.07
CA GLY A 202 0.20 8.19 -6.82
C GLY A 202 1.03 6.95 -6.53
N ASP A 203 1.73 6.40 -7.53
CA ASP A 203 2.70 5.35 -7.29
C ASP A 203 3.90 5.84 -6.48
N SER A 204 4.57 4.90 -5.82
CA SER A 204 5.60 5.22 -4.84
C SER A 204 6.92 4.53 -5.15
N ILE A 205 8.01 5.17 -4.74
CA ILE A 205 9.35 4.60 -4.70
C ILE A 205 9.83 4.69 -3.26
N ILE A 206 10.20 3.55 -2.69
CA ILE A 206 10.59 3.42 -1.29
C ILE A 206 12.09 3.14 -1.24
N PHE A 207 12.82 4.03 -0.60
CA PHE A 207 14.26 3.97 -0.40
C PHE A 207 14.50 3.53 1.05
N THR A 208 15.40 2.57 1.27
CA THR A 208 15.74 2.09 2.62
C THR A 208 17.23 2.27 2.86
N PHE A 209 17.56 2.84 4.00
CA PHE A 209 18.91 3.04 4.50
C PHE A 209 19.21 2.06 5.65
N GLY A 210 20.47 1.69 5.78
CA GLY A 210 20.95 0.74 6.80
C GLY A 210 20.82 1.25 8.25
N GLU A 211 20.63 2.56 8.43
CA GLU A 211 20.44 3.19 9.74
C GLU A 211 19.60 4.48 9.62
N ALA A 212 19.31 5.09 10.78
CA ALA A 212 18.49 6.28 10.87
C ALA A 212 19.20 7.52 10.28
N THR A 213 18.48 8.29 9.48
CA THR A 213 18.95 9.55 8.90
C THR A 213 18.39 10.78 9.61
N ASN A 214 18.90 11.96 9.26
CA ASN A 214 18.43 13.28 9.65
C ASN A 214 17.09 13.70 9.01
N LYS A 215 16.47 12.85 8.16
CA LYS A 215 15.13 13.03 7.57
C LYS A 215 14.90 14.38 6.88
N PRO A 216 15.74 14.80 5.92
CA PRO A 216 15.58 16.09 5.25
C PRO A 216 14.31 16.08 4.40
N ALA A 217 13.63 17.22 4.36
CA ALA A 217 12.62 17.49 3.33
C ALA A 217 13.35 17.95 2.07
N LEU A 218 13.27 17.19 0.99
CA LEU A 218 13.92 17.50 -0.28
C LEU A 218 12.98 18.30 -1.18
N THR A 219 13.47 19.40 -1.75
CA THR A 219 12.82 20.06 -2.90
C THR A 219 13.03 19.22 -4.18
N PRO A 220 12.29 19.46 -5.28
CA PRO A 220 12.53 18.76 -6.54
C PRO A 220 13.97 18.86 -7.06
N ALA A 221 14.61 20.02 -6.89
CA ALA A 221 16.01 20.21 -7.28
C ALA A 221 16.98 19.41 -6.40
N GLU A 222 16.74 19.39 -5.09
CA GLU A 222 17.54 18.61 -4.14
C GLU A 222 17.33 17.11 -4.30
N LEU A 223 16.12 16.66 -4.64
CA LEU A 223 15.84 15.26 -4.94
C LEU A 223 16.69 14.77 -6.12
N ALA A 224 16.75 15.55 -7.20
CA ALA A 224 17.51 15.21 -8.40
C ALA A 224 19.03 15.16 -8.18
N THR A 225 19.56 15.95 -7.25
CA THR A 225 20.99 15.94 -6.89
C THR A 225 21.32 14.94 -5.80
N THR A 226 20.38 14.62 -4.91
CA THR A 226 20.54 13.66 -3.82
C THR A 226 20.43 12.21 -4.33
N PHE A 227 19.52 11.96 -5.26
CA PHE A 227 19.31 10.64 -5.86
C PHE A 227 19.52 10.74 -7.37
N THR A 228 20.73 10.40 -7.82
CA THR A 228 21.04 10.40 -9.26
C THR A 228 20.60 9.09 -9.90
N LEU A 229 19.74 9.18 -10.91
CA LEU A 229 19.27 8.03 -11.71
C LEU A 229 20.19 7.74 -12.90
N SER A 230 20.30 6.47 -13.27
CA SER A 230 20.91 6.05 -14.54
C SER A 230 20.10 6.50 -15.76
N GLY A 231 20.72 6.44 -16.95
CA GLY A 231 20.01 6.65 -18.22
C GLY A 231 19.54 8.08 -18.50
N GLY A 232 19.83 9.03 -17.59
CA GLY A 232 19.25 10.38 -17.67
C GLY A 232 17.76 10.42 -17.30
N HIS A 233 17.28 9.39 -16.60
CA HIS A 233 15.90 9.33 -16.12
C HIS A 233 15.67 10.29 -14.95
N SER A 234 14.40 10.54 -14.64
CA SER A 234 13.96 11.51 -13.65
C SER A 234 12.82 10.94 -12.81
N PHE A 235 12.85 11.27 -11.51
CA PHE A 235 11.72 11.06 -10.59
C PHE A 235 10.62 12.12 -10.73
N LEU A 236 10.92 13.21 -11.42
CA LEU A 236 10.02 14.35 -11.60
C LEU A 236 9.23 14.23 -12.88
N ASP A 237 7.99 14.72 -12.85
CA ASP A 237 7.10 14.76 -14.00
C ASP A 237 7.48 15.87 -15.00
N GLY A 238 6.68 16.04 -16.06
CA GLY A 238 6.94 17.07 -17.09
C GLY A 238 6.84 18.53 -16.62
N LEU A 239 6.47 18.79 -15.36
CA LEU A 239 6.55 20.11 -14.72
C LEU A 239 7.70 20.19 -13.69
N SER A 240 8.57 19.19 -13.65
CA SER A 240 9.68 19.08 -12.69
C SER A 240 9.22 19.04 -11.23
N VAL A 241 8.09 18.37 -10.96
CA VAL A 241 7.58 18.15 -9.60
C VAL A 241 7.36 16.66 -9.31
N PHE A 242 7.18 16.34 -8.03
CA PHE A 242 6.67 15.07 -7.52
C PHE A 242 5.39 15.33 -6.71
N SER A 243 4.64 14.30 -6.35
CA SER A 243 3.38 14.44 -5.62
C SER A 243 3.60 14.74 -4.14
N SER A 244 4.30 13.84 -3.44
CA SER A 244 4.63 13.99 -2.03
C SER A 244 5.87 13.18 -1.65
N GLN A 245 6.40 13.43 -0.45
CA GLN A 245 7.50 12.67 0.12
C GLN A 245 7.30 12.51 1.63
N SER A 246 7.86 11.46 2.21
CA SER A 246 7.84 11.25 3.65
C SER A 246 9.01 10.39 4.12
N TRP A 247 9.38 10.55 5.38
CA TRP A 247 10.26 9.63 6.09
C TRP A 247 9.45 8.83 7.11
N ASN A 248 9.82 7.58 7.35
CA ASN A 248 9.28 6.83 8.49
C ASN A 248 9.83 7.39 9.82
N ASP A 249 9.17 7.05 10.93
CA ASP A 249 9.55 7.57 12.26
C ASP A 249 11.00 7.25 12.62
N ALA A 250 11.45 6.03 12.26
CA ALA A 250 12.81 5.55 12.48
C ALA A 250 13.87 6.26 11.63
N GLY A 251 13.49 7.03 10.60
CA GLY A 251 14.41 7.71 9.69
C GLY A 251 15.19 6.80 8.75
N THR A 252 14.81 5.52 8.64
CA THR A 252 15.47 4.52 7.80
C THR A 252 14.81 4.36 6.42
N GLN A 253 13.59 4.86 6.22
CA GLN A 253 12.88 4.76 4.95
C GLN A 253 12.38 6.12 4.49
N PHE A 254 12.67 6.43 3.22
CA PHE A 254 12.14 7.57 2.50
C PHE A 254 11.18 7.07 1.43
N THR A 255 9.97 7.59 1.41
CA THR A 255 8.95 7.26 0.40
C THR A 255 8.70 8.49 -0.46
N LEU A 256 8.88 8.34 -1.76
CA LEU A 256 8.57 9.35 -2.76
C LEU A 256 7.35 8.91 -3.57
N VAL A 257 6.32 9.76 -3.62
CA VAL A 257 5.13 9.53 -4.43
C VAL A 257 5.24 10.32 -5.73
N ILE A 258 5.10 9.65 -6.87
CA ILE A 258 5.24 10.27 -8.18
C ILE A 258 3.96 11.02 -8.59
N SER A 259 4.13 12.07 -9.39
CA SER A 259 3.03 12.84 -10.00
C SER A 259 2.94 12.57 -11.50
N ALA A 260 1.87 13.03 -12.15
CA ALA A 260 1.71 12.95 -13.61
C ALA A 260 0.94 14.16 -14.15
N ASN A 261 1.41 15.38 -13.85
CA ASN A 261 0.67 16.60 -14.23
C ASN A 261 0.59 16.80 -15.75
N THR A 262 1.73 16.67 -16.46
CA THR A 262 1.81 16.83 -17.92
C THR A 262 2.35 15.58 -18.63
N SER A 263 3.21 14.82 -17.95
CA SER A 263 3.70 13.51 -18.37
C SER A 263 4.11 12.72 -17.12
N LEU A 264 4.20 11.40 -17.22
CA LEU A 264 4.81 10.60 -16.15
C LEU A 264 6.32 10.90 -16.03
N PRO A 265 6.91 10.77 -14.84
CA PRO A 265 8.36 10.73 -14.67
C PRO A 265 8.97 9.61 -15.51
N THR A 266 10.24 9.70 -15.86
CA THR A 266 10.91 8.69 -16.71
C THR A 266 11.57 7.56 -15.92
N VAL A 267 11.60 7.62 -14.59
CA VAL A 267 12.12 6.54 -13.73
C VAL A 267 11.42 5.20 -14.00
N GLU A 268 12.19 4.13 -14.12
CA GLU A 268 11.69 2.78 -14.39
C GLU A 268 12.35 1.74 -13.47
N VAL A 269 11.66 0.59 -13.30
CA VAL A 269 12.27 -0.57 -12.64
C VAL A 269 13.48 -1.02 -13.45
N GLY A 270 14.60 -1.28 -12.78
CA GLY A 270 15.87 -1.58 -13.41
C GLY A 270 16.85 -0.40 -13.48
N ASP A 271 16.39 0.84 -13.28
CA ASP A 271 17.30 1.97 -13.11
C ASP A 271 18.16 1.80 -11.87
N THR A 272 19.40 2.29 -11.90
CA THR A 272 20.26 2.40 -10.72
C THR A 272 20.16 3.80 -10.14
N ILE A 273 20.03 3.88 -8.82
CA ILE A 273 20.07 5.10 -8.04
C ILE A 273 21.40 5.16 -7.29
N THR A 274 22.12 6.26 -7.44
CA THR A 274 23.28 6.61 -6.63
C THR A 274 22.89 7.70 -5.64
N VAL A 275 23.10 7.47 -4.34
CA VAL A 275 23.01 8.53 -3.33
C VAL A 275 24.20 9.46 -3.48
N ALA A 276 23.93 10.74 -3.62
CA ALA A 276 24.92 11.79 -3.79
C ALA A 276 24.57 13.01 -2.92
N GLY A 277 25.50 13.98 -2.87
CA GLY A 277 25.33 15.19 -2.08
C GLY A 277 25.58 14.96 -0.59
N SER A 278 25.14 15.93 0.23
CA SER A 278 25.39 15.96 1.67
C SER A 278 24.13 16.20 2.51
N LEU A 279 22.94 16.10 1.93
CA LEU A 279 21.70 16.46 2.63
C LEU A 279 21.22 15.37 3.57
N ILE A 280 21.41 14.10 3.19
CA ILE A 280 21.07 12.94 4.02
C ILE A 280 22.31 12.56 4.82
N GLN A 281 22.21 12.64 6.14
CA GLN A 281 23.27 12.35 7.10
C GLN A 281 22.70 11.53 8.27
N ASP A 282 23.54 10.89 9.06
CA ASP A 282 23.15 10.36 10.37
C ASP A 282 23.11 11.46 11.46
N ALA A 283 23.00 11.07 12.73
CA ALA A 283 22.95 11.99 13.88
C ALA A 283 24.30 12.66 14.20
N VAL A 284 25.42 12.13 13.72
CA VAL A 284 26.77 12.67 13.96
C VAL A 284 27.33 13.41 12.74
N GLY A 285 26.58 13.46 11.64
CA GLY A 285 26.88 14.23 10.44
C GLY A 285 27.57 13.44 9.34
N ASN A 286 27.68 12.11 9.45
CA ASN A 286 28.25 11.31 8.37
C ASN A 286 27.26 11.24 7.20
N ILE A 287 27.75 11.50 5.99
CA ILE A 287 26.94 11.60 4.77
C ILE A 287 26.49 10.21 4.31
N ALA A 288 25.23 10.11 3.87
CA ALA A 288 24.69 8.89 3.31
C ALA A 288 25.29 8.54 1.94
N THR A 289 25.46 7.25 1.68
CA THR A 289 26.06 6.73 0.44
C THR A 289 25.27 5.54 -0.10
N GLY A 290 25.71 4.94 -1.21
CA GLY A 290 25.17 3.69 -1.73
C GLY A 290 24.63 3.81 -3.15
N ILE A 291 24.59 2.67 -3.84
CA ILE A 291 24.07 2.56 -5.20
C ILE A 291 23.18 1.33 -5.27
N GLN A 292 21.91 1.48 -5.60
CA GLN A 292 20.96 0.37 -5.67
C GLN A 292 20.14 0.39 -6.96
N THR A 293 19.84 -0.79 -7.50
CA THR A 293 18.87 -0.95 -8.60
C THR A 293 17.45 -0.89 -8.07
N ILE A 294 16.57 -0.17 -8.76
CA ILE A 294 15.14 -0.13 -8.46
C ILE A 294 14.55 -1.50 -8.79
N THR A 295 13.94 -2.12 -7.78
CA THR A 295 13.19 -3.38 -7.90
C THR A 295 11.69 -3.12 -7.68
N GLY A 296 10.87 -4.17 -7.56
CA GLY A 296 9.43 -4.05 -7.40
C GLY A 296 8.71 -3.79 -8.72
N ALA A 297 7.55 -3.14 -8.66
CA ALA A 297 6.74 -2.82 -9.83
C ALA A 297 5.83 -1.62 -9.55
N PHE A 298 5.64 -0.78 -10.57
CA PHE A 298 4.60 0.25 -10.62
C PHE A 298 3.24 -0.30 -11.09
N ALA A 299 3.11 -1.62 -11.20
CA ALA A 299 1.89 -2.34 -11.55
C ALA A 299 1.99 -3.72 -10.87
N ASN A 300 1.10 -4.04 -9.94
CA ASN A 300 1.06 -5.35 -9.29
C ASN A 300 -0.32 -6.04 -9.30
N ASP A 301 -0.81 -6.36 -10.50
CA ASP A 301 -1.96 -7.25 -10.70
C ASP A 301 -1.47 -8.60 -11.21
N THR A 302 -1.68 -9.62 -10.38
CA THR A 302 -1.26 -11.00 -10.64
C THR A 302 -2.44 -11.93 -10.88
N THR A 303 -3.67 -11.40 -10.88
CA THR A 303 -4.91 -12.19 -10.94
C THR A 303 -5.80 -11.68 -12.05
N GLY A 304 -6.13 -12.54 -13.02
CA GLY A 304 -7.03 -12.14 -14.10
C GLY A 304 -8.52 -12.19 -13.74
N PRO A 305 -9.39 -11.66 -14.63
CA PRO A 305 -10.82 -11.55 -14.37
C PRO A 305 -11.47 -12.90 -14.09
N ALA A 306 -12.25 -13.00 -13.03
CA ALA A 306 -13.04 -14.18 -12.68
C ALA A 306 -14.48 -14.02 -13.17
N LEU A 307 -14.99 -15.01 -13.92
CA LEU A 307 -16.42 -15.14 -14.22
C LEU A 307 -17.17 -15.47 -12.92
N THR A 308 -18.06 -14.58 -12.50
CA THR A 308 -18.81 -14.66 -11.23
C THR A 308 -20.27 -15.05 -11.40
N SER A 309 -20.88 -14.80 -12.57
CA SER A 309 -22.23 -15.26 -12.86
C SER A 309 -22.51 -15.45 -14.35
N ALA A 310 -23.44 -16.35 -14.66
CA ALA A 310 -24.09 -16.48 -15.96
C ALA A 310 -25.60 -16.60 -15.77
N VAL A 311 -26.37 -15.71 -16.39
CA VAL A 311 -27.83 -15.63 -16.22
C VAL A 311 -28.52 -15.60 -17.58
N ALA A 312 -29.39 -16.58 -17.82
CA ALA A 312 -30.28 -16.65 -18.98
C ALA A 312 -31.50 -15.75 -18.80
N ALA A 313 -31.93 -15.10 -19.88
CA ALA A 313 -33.14 -14.31 -19.96
C ALA A 313 -33.93 -14.61 -21.25
N ASP A 314 -35.24 -14.79 -21.08
CA ASP A 314 -36.24 -14.82 -22.15
C ASP A 314 -36.41 -13.40 -22.72
N THR A 315 -35.68 -13.12 -23.78
CA THR A 315 -35.70 -11.82 -24.46
C THR A 315 -36.17 -11.92 -25.90
N GLY A 316 -36.41 -13.14 -26.38
CA GLY A 316 -37.09 -13.34 -27.65
C GLY A 316 -38.60 -13.20 -27.56
N SER A 317 -39.28 -13.67 -28.60
CA SER A 317 -40.73 -13.43 -28.81
C SER A 317 -41.58 -14.69 -28.81
N ALA A 318 -40.96 -15.86 -28.59
CA ALA A 318 -41.62 -17.16 -28.61
C ALA A 318 -41.46 -17.87 -27.25
N LEU A 319 -42.27 -18.89 -27.00
CA LEU A 319 -42.15 -19.68 -25.77
C LEU A 319 -40.91 -20.57 -25.82
N GLY A 320 -40.19 -20.64 -24.70
CA GLY A 320 -38.97 -21.44 -24.57
C GLY A 320 -37.78 -20.85 -25.34
N LEU A 321 -36.67 -21.62 -25.36
CA LEU A 321 -35.42 -21.17 -25.98
C LEU A 321 -35.63 -20.85 -27.46
N ASN A 322 -35.42 -19.59 -27.81
CA ASN A 322 -35.70 -19.07 -29.15
C ASN A 322 -34.59 -18.09 -29.61
N ALA A 323 -34.72 -17.59 -30.84
CA ALA A 323 -33.84 -16.54 -31.33
C ALA A 323 -34.08 -15.21 -30.60
N GLY A 324 -33.01 -14.61 -30.10
CA GLY A 324 -33.06 -13.35 -29.36
C GLY A 324 -33.02 -13.51 -27.84
N ASP A 325 -33.16 -14.73 -27.32
CA ASP A 325 -32.85 -15.04 -25.92
C ASP A 325 -31.39 -14.76 -25.60
N THR A 326 -31.13 -14.31 -24.38
CA THR A 326 -29.81 -13.83 -23.98
C THR A 326 -29.25 -14.55 -22.78
N VAL A 327 -27.92 -14.59 -22.71
CA VAL A 327 -27.17 -14.94 -21.50
C VAL A 327 -26.24 -13.77 -21.17
N VAL A 328 -26.33 -13.26 -19.95
CA VAL A 328 -25.41 -12.24 -19.44
C VAL A 328 -24.37 -12.93 -18.57
N LEU A 329 -23.10 -12.80 -18.97
CA LEU A 329 -21.95 -13.24 -18.20
C LEU A 329 -21.33 -12.04 -17.48
N THR A 330 -21.02 -12.17 -16.20
CA THR A 330 -20.46 -11.09 -15.37
C THR A 330 -19.10 -11.49 -14.82
N PHE A 331 -18.13 -10.59 -14.95
CA PHE A 331 -16.79 -10.71 -14.40
C PHE A 331 -16.63 -9.81 -13.17
N ASN A 332 -15.79 -10.20 -12.22
CA ASN A 332 -15.48 -9.39 -11.03
C ASN A 332 -14.73 -8.08 -11.36
N GLU A 333 -14.10 -8.00 -12.54
CA GLU A 333 -13.36 -6.82 -12.99
C GLU A 333 -13.43 -6.65 -14.53
N ALA A 334 -12.90 -5.53 -15.01
CA ALA A 334 -12.95 -5.17 -16.42
C ALA A 334 -12.02 -6.06 -17.28
N THR A 335 -12.52 -6.49 -18.44
CA THR A 335 -11.75 -7.27 -19.40
C THR A 335 -11.24 -6.43 -20.59
N ASN A 336 -10.37 -7.02 -21.39
CA ASN A 336 -9.88 -6.51 -22.67
C ASN A 336 -10.95 -6.52 -23.80
N LYS A 337 -12.20 -6.93 -23.50
CA LYS A 337 -13.34 -6.93 -24.43
C LYS A 337 -13.03 -7.55 -25.80
N PRO A 338 -12.55 -8.80 -25.88
CA PRO A 338 -12.22 -9.42 -27.15
C PRO A 338 -13.49 -9.70 -27.95
N VAL A 339 -13.35 -9.77 -29.28
CA VAL A 339 -14.45 -10.19 -30.15
C VAL A 339 -14.78 -11.67 -29.89
N ILE A 340 -15.97 -11.93 -29.36
CA ILE A 340 -16.53 -13.26 -29.22
C ILE A 340 -17.43 -13.53 -30.43
N SER A 341 -17.21 -14.66 -31.10
CA SER A 341 -17.89 -15.02 -32.35
C SER A 341 -18.19 -16.51 -32.40
N ALA A 342 -18.97 -16.94 -33.39
CA ALA A 342 -19.26 -18.35 -33.60
C ALA A 342 -18.00 -19.23 -33.71
N ALA A 343 -16.89 -18.67 -34.22
CA ALA A 343 -15.63 -19.39 -34.40
C ALA A 343 -14.88 -19.68 -33.09
N ASN A 344 -15.10 -18.90 -32.03
CA ASN A 344 -14.30 -18.99 -30.80
C ASN A 344 -15.12 -19.21 -29.51
N ILE A 345 -16.43 -18.99 -29.52
CA ILE A 345 -17.24 -19.00 -28.30
C ILE A 345 -17.21 -20.33 -27.56
N ASN A 346 -17.33 -21.47 -28.26
CA ASN A 346 -17.28 -22.80 -27.64
C ASN A 346 -15.90 -23.16 -27.06
N GLY A 347 -14.83 -22.49 -27.51
CA GLY A 347 -13.48 -22.66 -26.96
C GLY A 347 -13.12 -21.64 -25.87
N THR A 348 -13.82 -20.50 -25.83
CA THR A 348 -13.57 -19.40 -24.87
C THR A 348 -14.50 -19.49 -23.67
N LEU A 349 -15.77 -19.85 -23.89
CA LEU A 349 -16.83 -20.01 -22.91
C LEU A 349 -17.39 -21.43 -23.05
N VAL A 350 -16.70 -22.40 -22.45
CA VAL A 350 -17.00 -23.82 -22.63
C VAL A 350 -18.25 -24.17 -21.82
N LEU A 351 -19.22 -24.82 -22.46
CA LEU A 351 -20.36 -25.46 -21.79
C LEU A 351 -20.03 -26.92 -21.46
N ASN A 352 -20.56 -27.42 -20.35
CA ASN A 352 -20.51 -28.85 -20.04
C ASN A 352 -21.43 -29.68 -20.96
N ASN A 353 -21.40 -31.00 -20.81
CA ASN A 353 -22.26 -31.95 -21.54
C ASN A 353 -22.16 -31.88 -23.08
N SER A 354 -21.07 -31.30 -23.61
CA SER A 354 -20.92 -31.01 -25.04
C SER A 354 -22.04 -30.15 -25.61
N HIS A 355 -22.68 -29.33 -24.76
CA HIS A 355 -23.63 -28.33 -25.21
C HIS A 355 -22.92 -27.18 -25.95
N THR A 356 -23.68 -26.44 -26.75
CA THR A 356 -23.17 -25.38 -27.62
C THR A 356 -24.06 -24.15 -27.57
N TRP A 357 -23.41 -22.98 -27.68
CA TRP A 357 -24.07 -21.68 -27.88
C TRP A 357 -24.63 -21.52 -29.29
N LEU A 358 -24.18 -22.37 -30.22
CA LEU A 358 -24.42 -22.24 -31.65
C LEU A 358 -25.66 -22.99 -32.11
N ASP A 359 -26.30 -22.45 -33.13
CA ASP A 359 -27.45 -23.07 -33.80
C ASP A 359 -27.04 -24.22 -34.73
N GLY A 360 -28.01 -24.87 -35.39
CA GLY A 360 -27.75 -25.98 -36.31
C GLY A 360 -26.89 -25.66 -37.53
N ALA A 361 -26.69 -24.37 -37.87
CA ALA A 361 -25.80 -23.91 -38.92
C ALA A 361 -24.46 -23.39 -38.37
N VAL A 362 -24.14 -23.68 -37.10
CA VAL A 362 -22.92 -23.23 -36.43
C VAL A 362 -22.89 -21.68 -36.33
N ALA A 363 -24.07 -21.04 -36.30
CA ALA A 363 -24.21 -19.59 -36.18
C ALA A 363 -24.41 -19.16 -34.72
N LEU A 364 -23.95 -17.94 -34.41
CA LEU A 364 -24.20 -17.22 -33.16
C LEU A 364 -25.04 -15.98 -33.48
N GLY A 365 -25.94 -15.58 -32.59
CA GLY A 365 -26.70 -14.33 -32.75
C GLY A 365 -25.79 -13.12 -32.63
N THR A 366 -25.51 -12.68 -31.40
CA THR A 366 -24.53 -11.62 -31.10
C THR A 366 -23.79 -11.89 -29.80
N ALA A 367 -22.63 -11.26 -29.62
CA ALA A 367 -21.93 -11.20 -28.35
C ALA A 367 -21.35 -9.79 -28.18
N ALA A 368 -21.79 -9.07 -27.15
CA ALA A 368 -21.44 -7.67 -26.95
C ALA A 368 -21.03 -7.40 -25.50
N TRP A 369 -19.89 -6.74 -25.32
CA TRP A 369 -19.44 -6.25 -24.02
C TRP A 369 -20.13 -4.94 -23.66
N ASN A 370 -20.38 -4.71 -22.37
CA ASN A 370 -20.70 -3.38 -21.87
C ASN A 370 -19.47 -2.46 -21.90
N ASP A 371 -19.68 -1.14 -21.76
CA ASP A 371 -18.61 -0.14 -21.82
C ASP A 371 -17.50 -0.41 -20.77
N ALA A 372 -17.93 -0.79 -19.56
CA ALA A 372 -17.02 -1.12 -18.46
C ALA A 372 -16.21 -2.41 -18.69
N GLY A 373 -16.57 -3.25 -19.66
CA GLY A 373 -15.90 -4.53 -19.94
C GLY A 373 -16.10 -5.61 -18.89
N THR A 374 -17.05 -5.43 -17.98
CA THR A 374 -17.36 -6.36 -16.87
C THR A 374 -18.50 -7.32 -17.20
N GLN A 375 -19.28 -7.06 -18.27
CA GLN A 375 -20.40 -7.89 -18.67
C GLN A 375 -20.36 -8.18 -20.16
N LEU A 376 -20.59 -9.45 -20.52
CA LEU A 376 -20.77 -9.91 -21.89
C LEU A 376 -22.20 -10.43 -22.05
N THR A 377 -22.97 -9.81 -22.94
CA THR A 377 -24.31 -10.29 -23.31
C THR A 377 -24.21 -11.09 -24.60
N VAL A 378 -24.59 -12.36 -24.55
CA VAL A 378 -24.66 -13.26 -25.69
C VAL A 378 -26.11 -13.46 -26.09
N ALA A 379 -26.49 -13.05 -27.29
CA ALA A 379 -27.81 -13.36 -27.87
C ALA A 379 -27.73 -14.63 -28.73
N LEU A 380 -28.67 -15.53 -28.48
CA LEU A 380 -28.80 -16.80 -29.18
C LEU A 380 -29.55 -16.63 -30.50
N THR A 381 -29.34 -17.57 -31.42
CA THR A 381 -30.09 -17.69 -32.67
C THR A 381 -30.58 -19.11 -32.84
N THR A 382 -31.73 -19.30 -33.48
CA THR A 382 -32.34 -20.60 -33.76
C THR A 382 -32.64 -20.77 -35.24
N GLY A 383 -31.84 -20.14 -36.11
CA GLY A 383 -32.12 -20.03 -37.54
C GLY A 383 -32.25 -21.38 -38.25
N THR A 384 -31.38 -22.34 -37.92
CA THR A 384 -31.44 -23.70 -38.50
C THR A 384 -31.90 -24.76 -37.50
N ALA A 385 -31.45 -24.68 -36.26
CA ALA A 385 -31.90 -25.52 -35.15
C ALA A 385 -31.67 -24.79 -33.83
N ILE A 386 -32.34 -25.23 -32.76
CA ILE A 386 -32.21 -24.64 -31.43
C ILE A 386 -30.82 -25.00 -30.87
N PRO A 387 -30.03 -24.03 -30.36
CA PRO A 387 -28.79 -24.30 -29.61
C PRO A 387 -29.06 -25.24 -28.43
N THR A 388 -28.06 -26.03 -28.04
CA THR A 388 -28.25 -27.05 -26.99
C THR A 388 -28.01 -26.54 -25.58
N ILE A 389 -27.59 -25.28 -25.41
CA ILE A 389 -27.46 -24.62 -24.11
C ILE A 389 -28.78 -24.66 -23.32
N VAL A 390 -28.71 -25.03 -22.04
CA VAL A 390 -29.86 -25.06 -21.14
C VAL A 390 -29.50 -24.52 -19.76
N VAL A 391 -30.49 -23.96 -19.05
CA VAL A 391 -30.32 -23.59 -17.64
C VAL A 391 -29.90 -24.81 -16.83
N GLY A 392 -28.89 -24.65 -15.97
CA GLY A 392 -28.22 -25.75 -15.27
C GLY A 392 -26.89 -26.18 -15.89
N ASP A 393 -26.59 -25.76 -17.13
CA ASP A 393 -25.26 -25.93 -17.71
C ASP A 393 -24.19 -25.20 -16.89
N THR A 394 -22.96 -25.67 -16.93
CA THR A 394 -21.80 -24.99 -16.35
C THR A 394 -21.05 -24.25 -17.45
N VAL A 395 -20.90 -22.94 -17.30
CA VAL A 395 -20.12 -22.08 -18.19
C VAL A 395 -18.73 -21.90 -17.60
N THR A 396 -17.69 -22.29 -18.34
CA THR A 396 -16.29 -22.18 -17.91
C THR A 396 -15.50 -21.30 -18.86
N VAL A 397 -14.80 -20.30 -18.32
CA VAL A 397 -13.86 -19.49 -19.11
C VAL A 397 -12.61 -20.32 -19.38
N ALA A 398 -12.21 -20.41 -20.65
CA ALA A 398 -11.04 -21.15 -21.07
C ALA A 398 -10.19 -20.35 -22.07
N GLY A 399 -8.93 -20.76 -22.21
CA GLY A 399 -7.98 -20.16 -23.12
C GLY A 399 -7.39 -18.84 -22.61
N THR A 400 -6.92 -18.00 -23.54
CA THR A 400 -6.16 -16.77 -23.25
C THR A 400 -6.76 -15.54 -23.95
N LEU A 401 -7.98 -15.65 -24.47
CA LEU A 401 -8.59 -14.59 -25.27
C LEU A 401 -9.11 -13.43 -24.41
N ILE A 402 -9.79 -13.76 -23.31
CA ILE A 402 -10.29 -12.79 -22.32
C ILE A 402 -9.20 -12.57 -21.28
N LYS A 403 -8.80 -11.32 -21.08
CA LYS A 403 -7.74 -10.88 -20.16
C LYS A 403 -8.13 -9.57 -19.48
N ASP A 404 -7.44 -9.19 -18.43
CA ASP A 404 -7.44 -7.81 -17.93
C ASP A 404 -6.46 -6.91 -18.74
N LEU A 405 -6.23 -5.70 -18.23
CA LEU A 405 -5.23 -4.78 -18.78
C LEU A 405 -3.78 -5.22 -18.49
N ALA A 406 -3.58 -5.97 -17.41
CA ALA A 406 -2.30 -6.55 -17.00
C ALA A 406 -1.87 -7.76 -17.84
N SER A 407 -2.72 -8.20 -18.77
CA SER A 407 -2.57 -9.43 -19.56
C SER A 407 -2.69 -10.74 -18.78
N ASN A 408 -3.24 -10.73 -17.57
CA ASN A 408 -3.61 -11.96 -16.88
C ASN A 408 -4.86 -12.57 -17.53
N ASN A 409 -4.90 -13.89 -17.67
CA ASN A 409 -6.02 -14.57 -18.33
C ASN A 409 -7.22 -14.63 -17.41
N ALA A 410 -8.41 -14.43 -17.97
CA ALA A 410 -9.65 -14.64 -17.25
C ALA A 410 -9.87 -16.12 -16.90
N THR A 411 -10.51 -16.37 -15.77
CA THR A 411 -10.81 -17.70 -15.24
C THR A 411 -12.26 -17.76 -14.71
N GLY A 412 -12.66 -18.90 -14.16
CA GLY A 412 -13.96 -19.05 -13.50
C GLY A 412 -14.88 -20.05 -14.19
N SER A 413 -15.75 -20.64 -13.38
CA SER A 413 -16.72 -21.64 -13.79
C SER A 413 -17.99 -21.46 -12.95
N VAL A 414 -19.13 -21.24 -13.61
CA VAL A 414 -20.40 -20.90 -12.95
C VAL A 414 -21.56 -21.67 -13.57
N THR A 415 -22.54 -22.04 -12.77
CA THR A 415 -23.79 -22.62 -13.30
C THR A 415 -24.64 -21.54 -13.93
N LEU A 416 -25.14 -21.79 -15.15
CA LEU A 416 -26.12 -20.96 -15.82
C LEU A 416 -27.45 -21.01 -15.08
N THR A 417 -27.87 -19.86 -14.58
CA THR A 417 -29.16 -19.68 -13.89
C THR A 417 -30.14 -18.89 -14.77
N GLY A 418 -31.29 -18.47 -14.22
CA GLY A 418 -32.29 -17.70 -14.95
C GLY A 418 -33.30 -18.60 -15.67
N ASN A 419 -33.86 -18.11 -16.78
CA ASN A 419 -34.83 -18.85 -17.59
C ASN A 419 -34.83 -18.36 -19.05
N PHE A 420 -35.07 -19.28 -19.99
CA PHE A 420 -35.35 -18.99 -21.40
C PHE A 420 -36.87 -19.10 -21.69
N GLY A 421 -37.72 -18.73 -20.74
CA GLY A 421 -39.18 -18.80 -20.89
C GLY A 421 -39.81 -20.17 -20.57
N ILE A 422 -41.14 -20.19 -20.43
CA ILE A 422 -41.93 -21.39 -20.08
C ILE A 422 -42.13 -22.24 -21.34
N GLN A 423 -41.69 -23.51 -21.30
CA GLN A 423 -41.78 -24.44 -22.44
C GLN A 423 -43.08 -25.25 -22.55
N THR A 424 -44.06 -25.10 -21.65
CA THR A 424 -45.28 -25.94 -21.69
C THR A 424 -46.55 -25.14 -21.44
N ASP A 425 -47.47 -25.16 -22.41
CA ASP A 425 -48.90 -24.96 -22.17
C ASP A 425 -49.41 -26.13 -21.31
N THR A 426 -49.92 -25.82 -20.12
CA THR A 426 -50.33 -26.82 -19.11
C THR A 426 -51.84 -26.96 -18.99
N THR A 427 -52.60 -26.19 -19.77
CA THR A 427 -54.06 -26.23 -19.79
C THR A 427 -54.54 -26.74 -21.14
N GLY A 428 -55.54 -27.63 -21.16
CA GLY A 428 -56.14 -28.10 -22.41
C GLY A 428 -57.34 -27.26 -22.85
N PRO A 429 -57.82 -27.42 -24.11
CA PRO A 429 -58.89 -26.60 -24.64
C PRO A 429 -60.19 -26.74 -23.84
N THR A 430 -60.81 -25.61 -23.55
CA THR A 430 -62.12 -25.50 -22.90
C THR A 430 -63.17 -25.02 -23.89
N LEU A 431 -64.39 -25.53 -23.75
CA LEU A 431 -65.53 -25.12 -24.56
C LEU A 431 -66.14 -23.83 -23.97
N ASN A 432 -66.00 -22.71 -24.69
CA ASN A 432 -66.52 -21.40 -24.29
C ASN A 432 -68.03 -21.27 -24.52
N SER A 433 -68.53 -21.78 -25.66
CA SER A 433 -69.94 -21.68 -26.01
C SER A 433 -70.40 -22.77 -26.96
N ALA A 434 -71.71 -23.01 -26.97
CA ALA A 434 -72.40 -23.81 -27.96
C ALA A 434 -73.68 -23.06 -28.37
N THR A 435 -73.74 -22.59 -29.61
CA THR A 435 -74.85 -21.77 -30.11
C THR A 435 -75.59 -22.50 -31.22
N ALA A 436 -76.90 -22.63 -31.10
CA ALA A 436 -77.75 -23.26 -32.11
C ALA A 436 -78.29 -22.23 -33.13
N TYR A 437 -78.33 -22.61 -34.40
CA TYR A 437 -78.85 -21.82 -35.51
C TYR A 437 -79.84 -22.65 -36.33
N GLY A 438 -81.06 -22.14 -36.47
CA GLY A 438 -82.07 -22.69 -37.36
C GLY A 438 -81.85 -22.25 -38.81
N THR A 439 -82.15 -23.13 -39.78
CA THR A 439 -81.97 -22.84 -41.21
C THR A 439 -83.27 -22.68 -42.02
N GLY A 440 -84.44 -22.60 -41.37
CA GLY A 440 -85.74 -22.52 -42.04
C GLY A 440 -86.78 -21.60 -41.38
N SER A 441 -87.92 -21.46 -42.05
CA SER A 441 -89.09 -20.69 -41.59
C SER A 441 -90.02 -21.49 -40.66
N ALA A 442 -89.69 -22.77 -40.38
CA ALA A 442 -90.46 -23.64 -39.52
C ALA A 442 -90.02 -23.49 -38.05
N ASN A 443 -90.98 -23.58 -37.13
CA ASN A 443 -90.70 -23.57 -35.70
C ASN A 443 -90.26 -24.98 -35.28
N GLY A 444 -89.03 -25.14 -34.81
CA GLY A 444 -88.54 -26.41 -34.29
C GLY A 444 -87.08 -26.69 -34.61
N LYS A 445 -86.67 -27.95 -34.41
CA LYS A 445 -85.37 -28.50 -34.82
C LYS A 445 -85.58 -29.22 -36.15
N ASP A 446 -84.89 -28.77 -37.20
CA ASP A 446 -85.01 -29.29 -38.56
C ASP A 446 -83.67 -29.83 -39.10
N ALA A 447 -83.74 -30.58 -40.21
CA ALA A 447 -82.53 -30.96 -40.95
C ALA A 447 -81.83 -29.72 -41.49
N GLY A 448 -80.50 -29.67 -41.33
CA GLY A 448 -79.68 -28.54 -41.74
C GLY A 448 -79.44 -27.52 -40.64
N ASP A 449 -80.20 -27.56 -39.53
CA ASP A 449 -79.90 -26.75 -38.35
C ASP A 449 -78.51 -27.06 -37.82
N THR A 450 -77.83 -26.05 -37.31
CA THR A 450 -76.43 -26.17 -36.89
C THR A 450 -76.22 -25.80 -35.44
N ILE A 451 -75.21 -26.39 -34.81
CA ILE A 451 -74.68 -25.98 -33.52
C ILE A 451 -73.21 -25.64 -33.72
N VAL A 452 -72.82 -24.42 -33.39
CA VAL A 452 -71.41 -23.98 -33.42
C VAL A 452 -70.85 -24.03 -32.01
N LEU A 453 -69.86 -24.89 -31.80
CA LEU A 453 -69.08 -25.01 -30.59
C LEU A 453 -67.81 -24.16 -30.72
N VAL A 454 -67.55 -23.29 -29.75
CA VAL A 454 -66.37 -22.40 -29.73
C VAL A 454 -65.45 -22.78 -28.59
N PHE A 455 -64.19 -23.08 -28.91
CA PHE A 455 -63.15 -23.38 -27.94
C PHE A 455 -62.31 -22.14 -27.63
N ASN A 456 -61.76 -22.06 -26.42
CA ASN A 456 -60.89 -20.94 -26.00
C ASN A 456 -59.53 -20.93 -26.71
N GLU A 457 -59.11 -22.05 -27.29
CA GLU A 457 -57.84 -22.19 -28.01
C GLU A 457 -57.93 -23.21 -29.16
N VAL A 458 -56.86 -23.31 -29.94
CA VAL A 458 -56.78 -24.20 -31.11
C VAL A 458 -56.83 -25.66 -30.65
N THR A 459 -57.68 -26.46 -31.29
CA THR A 459 -57.79 -27.90 -31.01
C THR A 459 -57.04 -28.75 -32.03
N ASN A 460 -56.92 -30.05 -31.76
CA ASN A 460 -56.38 -31.04 -32.69
C ASN A 460 -57.32 -31.36 -33.88
N LYS A 461 -58.48 -30.69 -34.01
CA LYS A 461 -59.47 -30.89 -35.07
C LYS A 461 -59.86 -32.36 -35.26
N ALA A 462 -60.16 -33.07 -34.18
CA ALA A 462 -60.60 -34.45 -34.24
C ALA A 462 -61.78 -34.62 -35.22
N THR A 463 -61.73 -35.67 -36.06
CA THR A 463 -62.85 -35.99 -36.96
C THR A 463 -64.07 -36.42 -36.15
N ILE A 464 -65.17 -35.69 -36.29
CA ILE A 464 -66.44 -35.98 -35.64
C ILE A 464 -67.41 -36.57 -36.65
N ASN A 465 -68.05 -37.68 -36.32
CA ASN A 465 -69.00 -38.37 -37.18
C ASN A 465 -70.08 -39.09 -36.36
N ALA A 466 -71.03 -39.74 -37.03
CA ALA A 466 -72.14 -40.41 -36.37
C ALA A 466 -71.72 -41.49 -35.34
N ALA A 467 -70.54 -42.10 -35.52
CA ALA A 467 -70.06 -43.15 -34.62
C ALA A 467 -69.50 -42.61 -33.30
N ASN A 468 -68.98 -41.37 -33.25
CA ASN A 468 -68.28 -40.84 -32.07
C ASN A 468 -68.90 -39.58 -31.47
N VAL A 469 -69.81 -38.90 -32.18
CA VAL A 469 -70.30 -37.56 -31.77
C VAL A 469 -70.91 -37.55 -30.37
N ASN A 470 -71.67 -38.58 -29.97
CA ASN A 470 -72.27 -38.66 -28.63
C ASN A 470 -71.27 -38.98 -27.52
N THR A 471 -70.13 -39.59 -27.85
CA THR A 471 -69.05 -39.87 -26.87
C THR A 471 -68.10 -38.69 -26.71
N VAL A 472 -67.83 -37.96 -27.79
CA VAL A 472 -66.93 -36.81 -27.78
C VAL A 472 -67.65 -35.56 -27.28
N LEU A 473 -68.90 -35.38 -27.70
CA LEU A 473 -69.76 -34.26 -27.33
C LEU A 473 -70.98 -34.79 -26.57
N ALA A 474 -70.80 -35.18 -25.30
CA ALA A 474 -71.90 -35.72 -24.52
C ALA A 474 -72.98 -34.65 -24.26
N LEU A 475 -74.23 -34.95 -24.60
CA LEU A 475 -75.38 -34.14 -24.24
C LEU A 475 -75.97 -34.62 -22.91
N ASN A 476 -76.63 -33.71 -22.19
CA ASN A 476 -77.38 -34.08 -21.00
C ASN A 476 -78.65 -34.88 -21.34
N ASN A 477 -79.30 -35.44 -20.32
CA ASN A 477 -80.63 -36.06 -20.42
C ASN A 477 -80.77 -37.15 -21.51
N THR A 478 -79.71 -37.92 -21.76
CA THR A 478 -79.68 -39.00 -22.77
C THR A 478 -79.99 -38.53 -24.20
N HIS A 479 -79.84 -37.23 -24.48
CA HIS A 479 -80.01 -36.70 -25.82
C HIS A 479 -78.89 -37.14 -26.76
N SER A 480 -79.21 -37.14 -28.05
CA SER A 480 -78.31 -37.56 -29.12
C SER A 480 -78.21 -36.46 -30.18
N TRP A 481 -77.02 -36.31 -30.76
CA TRP A 481 -76.82 -35.50 -31.97
C TRP A 481 -77.39 -36.17 -33.23
N LEU A 482 -77.62 -37.48 -33.16
CA LEU A 482 -78.11 -38.30 -34.25
C LEU A 482 -79.63 -38.21 -34.41
N ASP A 483 -80.11 -38.37 -35.64
CA ASP A 483 -81.54 -38.55 -35.90
C ASP A 483 -82.03 -39.96 -35.51
N GLY A 484 -83.34 -40.21 -35.71
CA GLY A 484 -83.98 -41.50 -35.39
C GLY A 484 -83.47 -42.69 -36.21
N ALA A 485 -82.71 -42.47 -37.29
CA ALA A 485 -82.05 -43.49 -38.08
C ALA A 485 -80.55 -43.65 -37.71
N GLY A 486 -80.05 -42.87 -36.75
CA GLY A 486 -78.66 -42.89 -36.31
C GLY A 486 -77.71 -42.08 -37.20
N ALA A 487 -78.22 -41.23 -38.09
CA ALA A 487 -77.38 -40.40 -38.95
C ALA A 487 -77.07 -39.04 -38.31
N LEU A 488 -75.97 -38.42 -38.78
CA LEU A 488 -75.56 -37.05 -38.45
C LEU A 488 -75.54 -36.23 -39.75
N GLY A 489 -76.02 -34.99 -39.74
CA GLY A 489 -76.02 -34.12 -40.93
C GLY A 489 -74.61 -33.70 -41.36
N GLY A 490 -73.68 -33.60 -40.41
CA GLY A 490 -72.26 -33.39 -40.65
C GLY A 490 -71.55 -32.77 -39.45
N ALA A 491 -70.22 -32.73 -39.53
CA ALA A 491 -69.39 -31.99 -38.58
C ALA A 491 -68.16 -31.42 -39.29
N ALA A 492 -67.87 -30.14 -39.08
CA ALA A 492 -66.75 -29.46 -39.73
C ALA A 492 -66.07 -28.46 -38.80
N TRP A 493 -64.73 -28.49 -38.79
CA TRP A 493 -63.91 -27.49 -38.13
C TRP A 493 -63.66 -26.29 -39.04
N ASN A 494 -63.53 -25.10 -38.46
CA ASN A 494 -62.96 -23.97 -39.17
C ASN A 494 -61.43 -24.12 -39.34
N ASP A 495 -60.84 -23.31 -40.22
CA ASP A 495 -59.40 -23.37 -40.52
C ASP A 495 -58.52 -23.12 -39.29
N ALA A 496 -58.98 -22.29 -38.36
CA ALA A 496 -58.27 -22.02 -37.11
C ALA A 496 -58.35 -23.17 -36.09
N GLY A 497 -59.27 -24.13 -36.25
CA GLY A 497 -59.45 -25.23 -35.30
C GLY A 497 -60.07 -24.83 -33.95
N THR A 498 -60.67 -23.65 -33.88
CA THR A 498 -61.31 -23.08 -32.69
C THR A 498 -62.82 -23.19 -32.71
N HIS A 499 -63.43 -23.50 -33.87
CA HIS A 499 -64.87 -23.63 -34.04
C HIS A 499 -65.22 -24.96 -34.70
N LEU A 500 -66.13 -25.72 -34.08
CA LEU A 500 -66.72 -26.93 -34.64
C LEU A 500 -68.21 -26.69 -34.92
N THR A 501 -68.61 -26.81 -36.17
CA THR A 501 -70.01 -26.75 -36.58
C THR A 501 -70.55 -28.17 -36.73
N ILE A 502 -71.57 -28.50 -35.95
CA ILE A 502 -72.37 -29.73 -36.08
C ILE A 502 -73.64 -29.42 -36.84
N THR A 503 -73.89 -30.14 -37.94
CA THR A 503 -75.14 -30.05 -38.71
C THR A 503 -76.05 -31.21 -38.35
N LEU A 504 -77.31 -30.89 -38.03
CA LEU A 504 -78.33 -31.85 -37.68
C LEU A 504 -78.94 -32.48 -38.94
N SER A 505 -79.22 -33.78 -38.90
CA SER A 505 -80.03 -34.47 -39.91
C SER A 505 -81.47 -34.63 -39.44
N ALA A 506 -82.36 -34.99 -40.37
CA ALA A 506 -83.68 -35.51 -40.06
C ALA A 506 -83.85 -36.89 -40.69
N ALA A 507 -84.49 -37.80 -39.97
CA ALA A 507 -84.90 -39.08 -40.52
C ALA A 507 -85.99 -38.82 -41.57
N THR A 508 -85.75 -39.21 -42.82
CA THR A 508 -86.82 -39.35 -43.80
C THR A 508 -87.71 -40.52 -43.36
N THR A 509 -88.92 -40.25 -42.90
CA THR A 509 -89.93 -41.27 -42.60
C THR A 509 -90.38 -41.99 -43.86
#